data_AF-A0A1M6LJ69-F1
#
_entry.id   AF-A0A1M6LJ69-F1
#
_cell.length_a   1.000
_cell.length_b   1.000
_cell.length_c   1.000
_cell.angle_alpha   90.00
_cell.angle_beta   90.00
_cell.angle_gamma   90.00
#
_symmetry.space_group_name_H-M   'P 1'
#
loop_
_entity.id
_entity.type
_entity.pdbx_description
1 polymer ?
#
loop_
_entity_poly.entity_id
_entity_poly.type
_entity_poly.pdbx_seq_one_letter_code
_entity_poly.pdbx_strand_id
1 'polypeptide(L)'
;MKKRGIVFVLSGILMVGGITGFAYASSKSNPVKEENKARFESKLDEKEMIKLMKKNDFKDAAKALEKKDYEAMDEFMNNMTEDDYEKMIEIMRESGYESMANMMESMDREEMIEMHNAMGGSQACHGDGNSMMRGF
;
A
#
# COMPACT_ATOMS: atom_id res chain seq x y z
N MET A 1 43.61 -36.53 -33.88
CA MET A 1 43.11 -35.78 -32.70
C MET A 1 42.00 -34.82 -33.13
N LYS A 2 40.87 -34.91 -32.43
CA LYS A 2 39.76 -33.96 -32.20
C LYS A 2 39.31 -33.03 -33.35
N LYS A 3 38.22 -33.45 -34.02
CA LYS A 3 37.20 -32.57 -34.62
C LYS A 3 36.24 -32.12 -33.50
N ARG A 4 35.68 -30.90 -33.58
CA ARG A 4 34.43 -30.51 -32.92
C ARG A 4 33.91 -29.20 -33.56
N GLY A 5 33.03 -29.35 -34.54
CA GLY A 5 32.10 -28.31 -34.96
C GLY A 5 30.91 -28.31 -34.01
N ILE A 6 30.49 -27.14 -33.58
CA ILE A 6 29.34 -26.90 -32.69
C ILE A 6 28.07 -26.88 -33.55
N VAL A 7 27.11 -27.73 -33.19
CA VAL A 7 25.74 -27.73 -33.73
C VAL A 7 24.83 -27.24 -32.62
N PHE A 8 24.17 -26.10 -32.80
CA PHE A 8 23.10 -25.63 -31.92
C PHE A 8 21.77 -26.19 -32.43
N VAL A 9 21.16 -27.08 -31.64
CA VAL A 9 19.80 -27.59 -31.87
C VAL A 9 18.85 -26.68 -31.09
N LEU A 10 18.13 -25.82 -31.80
CA LEU A 10 17.01 -25.04 -31.25
C LEU A 10 15.76 -25.93 -31.29
N SER A 11 15.42 -26.51 -30.15
CA SER A 11 14.18 -27.26 -29.92
C SER A 11 12.99 -26.29 -29.95
N GLY A 12 12.09 -26.50 -30.91
CA GLY A 12 10.81 -25.80 -31.00
C GLY A 12 9.89 -26.17 -29.84
N ILE A 13 9.31 -25.16 -29.20
CA ILE A 13 8.25 -25.32 -28.21
C ILE A 13 6.91 -25.24 -28.96
N LEU A 14 6.23 -26.38 -29.03
CA LEU A 14 4.81 -26.48 -29.40
C LEU A 14 3.97 -26.06 -28.20
N MET A 15 3.36 -24.87 -28.24
CA MET A 15 2.30 -24.51 -27.28
C MET A 15 0.93 -24.91 -27.83
N VAL A 16 0.25 -25.70 -27.01
CA VAL A 16 -1.06 -26.30 -27.22
C VAL A 16 -2.14 -25.22 -27.17
N GLY A 17 -2.83 -24.98 -28.28
CA GLY A 17 -4.02 -24.14 -28.33
C GLY A 17 -5.24 -24.90 -27.78
N GLY A 18 -5.64 -24.58 -26.56
CA GLY A 18 -6.91 -25.00 -25.96
C GLY A 18 -7.68 -23.78 -25.47
N ILE A 19 -8.41 -23.11 -26.36
CA ILE A 19 -9.34 -22.04 -25.98
C ILE A 19 -10.68 -22.70 -25.66
N THR A 20 -10.87 -23.10 -24.41
CA THR A 20 -12.20 -23.46 -23.90
C THR A 20 -12.99 -22.18 -23.65
N GLY A 21 -14.12 -22.05 -24.33
CA GLY A 21 -14.91 -20.82 -24.41
C GLY A 21 -15.47 -20.32 -23.08
N PHE A 22 -15.50 -19.00 -22.94
CA PHE A 22 -16.27 -18.32 -21.90
C PHE A 22 -17.75 -18.35 -22.29
N ALA A 23 -18.54 -19.14 -21.57
CA ALA A 23 -19.99 -19.07 -21.61
C ALA A 23 -20.46 -17.91 -20.73
N TYR A 24 -21.14 -16.94 -21.35
CA TYR A 24 -21.87 -15.88 -20.67
C TYR A 24 -23.15 -16.48 -20.04
N ALA A 25 -23.21 -16.55 -18.71
CA ALA A 25 -24.40 -16.95 -17.98
C ALA A 25 -24.74 -15.92 -16.90
N SER A 26 -25.70 -15.07 -17.23
CA SER A 26 -26.43 -14.23 -16.29
C SER A 26 -27.61 -15.03 -15.73
N SER A 27 -27.58 -15.43 -14.45
CA SER A 27 -28.73 -15.39 -13.53
C SER A 27 -28.48 -16.09 -12.18
N LYS A 28 -28.64 -15.31 -11.10
CA LYS A 28 -29.16 -15.63 -9.76
C LYS A 28 -28.42 -16.57 -8.80
N SER A 29 -28.15 -15.97 -7.63
CA SER A 29 -27.96 -16.50 -6.26
C SER A 29 -26.80 -17.46 -6.03
N ASN A 30 -25.63 -16.88 -5.70
CA ASN A 30 -24.58 -17.60 -4.99
C ASN A 30 -24.91 -17.64 -3.48
N PRO A 31 -24.95 -18.81 -2.82
CA PRO A 31 -24.56 -18.89 -1.43
C PRO A 31 -23.03 -18.68 -1.41
N VAL A 32 -22.62 -17.42 -1.19
CA VAL A 32 -21.23 -17.12 -0.86
C VAL A 32 -20.91 -17.93 0.40
N LYS A 33 -20.00 -18.89 0.27
CA LYS A 33 -19.37 -19.52 1.42
C LYS A 33 -18.60 -18.43 2.15
N GLU A 34 -19.30 -17.89 3.14
CA GLU A 34 -18.90 -16.91 4.11
C GLU A 34 -17.86 -17.54 5.04
N GLU A 35 -16.63 -17.60 4.55
CA GLU A 35 -15.47 -17.98 5.35
C GLU A 35 -14.24 -17.18 4.90
N ASN A 36 -14.42 -15.86 4.87
CA ASN A 36 -13.38 -14.96 5.35
C ASN A 36 -14.09 -13.97 6.26
N LYS A 37 -13.97 -14.21 7.58
CA LYS A 37 -14.17 -13.17 8.59
C LYS A 37 -13.26 -12.02 8.20
N ALA A 38 -13.80 -11.04 7.47
CA ALA A 38 -13.24 -9.72 7.43
C ALA A 38 -13.17 -9.28 8.90
N ARG A 39 -11.96 -9.34 9.48
CA ARG A 39 -11.64 -8.61 10.69
C ARG A 39 -11.70 -7.14 10.31
N PHE A 40 -12.92 -6.62 10.23
CA PHE A 40 -13.17 -5.20 10.21
C PHE A 40 -12.69 -4.64 11.55
N GLU A 41 -11.99 -3.52 11.46
CA GLU A 41 -11.49 -2.68 12.55
C GLU A 41 -10.32 -3.24 13.36
N SER A 42 -9.16 -3.42 12.72
CA SER A 42 -7.93 -3.13 13.46
C SER A 42 -7.93 -1.62 13.72
N LYS A 43 -8.18 -1.21 14.96
CA LYS A 43 -7.56 0.04 15.45
C LYS A 43 -6.10 -0.04 15.00
N LEU A 44 -5.69 0.85 14.10
CA LEU A 44 -4.29 1.05 13.77
C LEU A 44 -3.61 1.30 15.12
N ASP A 45 -2.93 0.28 15.65
CA ASP A 45 -2.20 0.43 16.89
C ASP A 45 -1.01 1.33 16.55
N GLU A 46 -1.09 2.58 16.99
CA GLU A 46 -0.06 3.59 16.77
C GLU A 46 1.34 3.05 17.15
N LYS A 47 1.44 2.21 18.18
CA LYS A 47 2.72 1.61 18.59
C LYS A 47 3.22 0.60 17.58
N GLU A 48 2.33 -0.20 16.99
CA GLU A 48 2.71 -1.14 15.93
C GLU A 48 3.16 -0.38 14.67
N MET A 49 2.45 0.69 14.29
CA MET A 49 2.86 1.58 13.20
C MET A 49 4.23 2.21 13.46
N ILE A 50 4.47 2.77 14.66
CA ILE A 50 5.77 3.35 15.04
C ILE A 50 6.89 2.29 14.96
N LYS A 51 6.67 1.07 15.45
CA LYS A 51 7.66 -0.01 15.37
C LYS A 51 7.99 -0.37 13.93
N LEU A 52 6.97 -0.46 13.09
CA LEU A 52 7.09 -0.79 11.68
C LEU A 52 7.84 0.31 10.91
N MET A 53 7.54 1.58 11.16
CA MET A 53 8.28 2.71 10.58
C MET A 53 9.75 2.69 11.03
N LYS A 54 10.02 2.45 12.32
CA LYS A 54 11.39 2.33 12.85
C LYS A 54 12.18 1.18 12.20
N LYS A 55 11.51 0.09 11.80
CA LYS A 55 12.12 -1.08 11.16
C LYS A 55 12.45 -0.84 9.68
N ASN A 56 11.74 0.06 9.00
CA ASN A 56 11.80 0.25 7.55
C ASN A 56 12.42 1.59 7.12
N ASP A 57 13.39 2.09 7.88
CA ASP A 57 14.14 3.34 7.65
C ASP A 57 13.35 4.65 7.84
N PHE A 58 12.06 4.61 8.17
CA PHE A 58 11.25 5.78 8.51
C PHE A 58 11.39 6.20 9.98
N LYS A 59 12.61 6.15 10.52
CA LYS A 59 12.87 6.35 11.97
C LYS A 59 12.49 7.73 12.47
N ASP A 60 12.73 8.77 11.67
CA ASP A 60 12.46 10.14 12.09
C ASP A 60 10.96 10.46 12.00
N ALA A 61 10.29 10.01 10.94
CA ALA A 61 8.83 10.05 10.87
C ALA A 61 8.16 9.25 12.01
N ALA A 62 8.73 8.09 12.37
CA ALA A 62 8.24 7.30 13.50
C ALA A 62 8.39 8.04 14.85
N LYS A 63 9.49 8.76 15.05
CA LYS A 63 9.69 9.61 16.24
C LYS A 63 8.73 10.80 16.24
N ALA A 64 8.47 11.38 15.06
CA ALA A 64 7.54 12.48 14.92
C ALA A 64 6.13 12.04 15.32
N LEU A 65 5.67 10.88 14.81
CA LEU A 65 4.41 10.26 15.22
C LEU A 65 4.38 9.96 16.74
N GLU A 66 5.43 9.33 17.28
CA GLU A 66 5.54 9.02 18.71
C GLU A 66 5.47 10.25 19.62
N LYS A 67 5.94 11.40 19.15
CA LYS A 67 5.92 12.68 19.87
C LYS A 67 4.73 13.55 19.53
N LYS A 68 3.89 13.15 18.58
CA LYS A 68 2.83 14.01 17.99
C LYS A 68 3.40 15.33 17.45
N ASP A 69 4.60 15.26 16.88
CA ASP A 69 5.28 16.37 16.24
C ASP A 69 4.73 16.53 14.82
N TYR A 70 3.58 17.21 14.72
CA TYR A 70 2.84 17.32 13.46
C TYR A 70 3.60 18.11 12.40
N GLU A 71 4.43 19.08 12.79
CA GLU A 71 5.26 19.85 11.85
C GLU A 71 6.30 18.94 11.18
N ALA A 72 7.00 18.12 11.96
CA ALA A 72 7.95 17.14 11.41
C ALA A 72 7.25 16.05 10.56
N MET A 73 6.00 15.69 10.90
CA MET A 73 5.20 14.77 10.07
C MET A 73 4.78 15.42 8.75
N ASP A 74 4.37 16.69 8.77
CA ASP A 74 4.03 17.46 7.56
C ASP A 74 5.27 17.64 6.67
N GLU A 75 6.42 17.97 7.24
CA GLU A 75 7.68 18.08 6.50
C GLU A 75 8.06 16.75 5.85
N PHE A 76 7.92 15.64 6.57
CA PHE A 76 8.13 14.30 6.02
C PHE A 76 7.21 14.00 4.84
N MET A 77 5.89 14.25 4.98
CA MET A 77 4.92 14.00 3.91
C MET A 77 5.23 14.85 2.67
N ASN A 78 5.53 16.13 2.85
CA ASN A 78 5.79 17.06 1.75
C ASN A 78 7.13 16.81 1.03
N ASN A 79 8.10 16.15 1.68
CA ASN A 79 9.42 15.85 1.10
C ASN A 79 9.63 14.37 0.78
N MET A 80 8.57 13.56 0.86
CA MET A 80 8.62 12.14 0.54
C MET A 80 8.96 11.94 -0.94
N THR A 81 9.88 11.01 -1.23
CA THR A 81 10.17 10.63 -2.61
C THR A 81 9.15 9.63 -3.14
N GLU A 82 9.11 9.41 -4.45
CA GLU A 82 8.26 8.35 -5.04
C GLU A 82 8.62 6.97 -4.46
N ASP A 83 9.92 6.68 -4.37
CA ASP A 83 10.42 5.42 -3.79
C ASP A 83 9.98 5.25 -2.33
N ASP A 84 9.99 6.33 -1.54
CA ASP A 84 9.50 6.29 -0.15
C ASP A 84 7.99 6.03 -0.09
N TYR A 85 7.22 6.62 -1.02
CA TYR A 85 5.78 6.45 -1.12
C TYR A 85 5.42 5.00 -1.48
N GLU A 86 6.04 4.44 -2.52
CA GLU A 86 5.88 3.04 -2.91
C GLU A 86 6.27 2.10 -1.76
N LYS A 87 7.41 2.34 -1.12
CA LYS A 87 7.86 1.55 0.04
C LYS A 87 6.86 1.59 1.19
N MET A 88 6.24 2.75 1.45
CA MET A 88 5.18 2.85 2.46
C MET A 88 3.95 2.01 2.10
N ILE A 89 3.52 2.02 0.83
CA ILE A 89 2.41 1.19 0.35
C ILE A 89 2.71 -0.30 0.59
N GLU A 90 3.90 -0.76 0.21
CA GLU A 90 4.32 -2.16 0.39
C GLU A 90 4.29 -2.55 1.86
N ILE A 91 4.88 -1.74 2.74
CA ILE A 91 4.92 -2.02 4.17
C ILE A 91 3.51 -2.07 4.77
N MET A 92 2.63 -1.14 4.38
CA MET A 92 1.24 -1.12 4.84
C MET A 92 0.54 -2.42 4.43
N ARG A 93 0.74 -2.88 3.19
CA ARG A 93 0.17 -4.13 2.69
C ARG A 93 0.69 -5.35 3.45
N GLU A 94 2.02 -5.47 3.58
CA GLU A 94 2.67 -6.59 4.26
C GLU A 94 2.29 -6.69 5.75
N SER A 95 1.95 -5.57 6.36
CA SER A 95 1.67 -5.47 7.79
C SER A 95 0.18 -5.57 8.12
N GLY A 96 -0.65 -5.91 7.14
CA GLY A 96 -2.09 -6.14 7.32
C GLY A 96 -2.94 -4.86 7.25
N TYR A 97 -2.36 -3.74 6.84
CA TYR A 97 -3.07 -2.47 6.59
C TYR A 97 -3.50 -2.34 5.13
N GLU A 98 -4.05 -3.43 4.56
CA GLU A 98 -4.37 -3.54 3.14
C GLU A 98 -5.33 -2.44 2.66
N SER A 99 -6.32 -2.06 3.47
CA SER A 99 -7.23 -0.96 3.12
C SER A 99 -6.51 0.39 2.99
N MET A 100 -5.46 0.63 3.79
CA MET A 100 -4.68 1.85 3.71
C MET A 100 -3.71 1.80 2.53
N ALA A 101 -3.08 0.65 2.29
CA ALA A 101 -2.25 0.42 1.12
C ALA A 101 -3.04 0.62 -0.19
N ASN A 102 -4.24 0.07 -0.28
CA ASN A 102 -5.11 0.23 -1.46
C ASN A 102 -5.57 1.68 -1.65
N MET A 103 -5.79 2.43 -0.55
CA MET A 103 -6.10 3.86 -0.64
C MET A 103 -4.92 4.64 -1.19
N MET A 104 -3.72 4.42 -0.65
CA MET A 104 -2.50 5.07 -1.14
C MET A 104 -2.23 4.69 -2.59
N GLU A 105 -2.32 3.41 -2.97
CA GLU A 105 -2.14 2.97 -4.37
C GLU A 105 -3.17 3.55 -5.36
N SER A 106 -4.34 4.00 -4.87
CA SER A 106 -5.38 4.57 -5.74
C SER A 106 -5.15 6.03 -6.15
N MET A 107 -4.14 6.69 -5.58
CA MET A 107 -3.76 8.07 -5.84
C MET A 107 -2.24 8.16 -6.00
N ASP A 108 -1.75 9.14 -6.75
CA ASP A 108 -0.31 9.35 -6.82
C ASP A 108 0.23 10.08 -5.57
N ARG A 109 1.57 10.15 -5.46
CA ARG A 109 2.26 10.83 -4.36
C ARG A 109 1.82 12.30 -4.22
N GLU A 110 1.62 12.99 -5.34
CA GLU A 110 1.27 14.42 -5.35
C GLU A 110 -0.18 14.61 -4.88
N GLU A 111 -1.11 13.80 -5.38
CA GLU A 111 -2.50 13.76 -4.93
C GLU A 111 -2.60 13.45 -3.43
N MET A 112 -1.79 12.52 -2.91
CA MET A 112 -1.74 12.22 -1.48
C MET A 112 -1.26 13.43 -0.66
N ILE A 113 -0.22 14.12 -1.11
CA ILE A 113 0.30 15.33 -0.45
C ILE A 113 -0.73 16.45 -0.47
N GLU A 114 -1.38 16.67 -1.62
CA GLU A 114 -2.45 17.67 -1.76
C GLU A 114 -3.63 17.36 -0.84
N MET A 115 -4.08 16.10 -0.81
CA MET A 115 -5.15 15.65 0.10
C MET A 115 -4.76 15.88 1.56
N HIS A 116 -3.55 15.47 1.94
CA HIS A 116 -3.02 15.64 3.30
C HIS A 116 -3.04 17.11 3.74
N ASN A 117 -2.53 18.00 2.90
CA ASN A 117 -2.51 19.44 3.16
C ASN A 117 -3.93 20.04 3.19
N ALA A 118 -4.81 19.63 2.27
CA ALA A 118 -6.20 20.09 2.22
C ALA A 118 -7.01 19.67 3.45
N MET A 119 -6.66 18.55 4.08
CA MET A 119 -7.26 18.09 5.33
C MET A 119 -6.77 18.86 6.57
N GLY A 120 -5.79 19.76 6.44
CA GLY A 120 -5.19 20.50 7.55
C GLY A 120 -3.93 19.85 8.11
N GLY A 121 -3.26 19.02 7.31
CA GLY A 121 -1.99 18.38 7.66
C GLY A 121 -2.09 17.30 8.73
N SER A 122 -0.95 16.92 9.27
CA SER A 122 -0.81 15.81 10.22
C SER A 122 -1.57 16.05 11.52
N GLN A 123 -1.72 17.30 11.95
CA GLN A 123 -2.51 17.61 13.14
C GLN A 123 -3.99 17.26 12.96
N ALA A 124 -4.56 17.47 11.77
CA ALA A 124 -5.95 17.16 11.49
C ALA A 124 -6.16 15.67 11.19
N CYS A 125 -5.21 15.03 10.49
CA CYS A 125 -5.26 13.61 10.14
C CYS A 125 -4.98 12.67 11.32
N HIS A 126 -4.11 13.08 12.25
CA HIS A 126 -3.61 12.22 13.33
C HIS A 126 -3.81 12.78 14.74
N GLY A 127 -4.34 14.00 14.87
CA GLY A 127 -4.61 14.59 16.18
C GLY A 127 -5.78 13.94 16.91
N ASP A 128 -5.71 13.92 18.24
CA ASP A 128 -6.79 13.46 19.11
C ASP A 128 -7.99 14.44 19.03
N GLY A 129 -8.81 14.32 18.00
CA GLY A 129 -10.27 14.54 18.00
C GLY A 129 -10.88 15.83 18.58
N ASN A 130 -10.12 16.89 18.91
CA ASN A 130 -10.68 18.12 19.48
C ASN A 130 -10.43 19.38 18.61
N SER A 131 -9.78 19.24 17.46
CA SER A 131 -9.37 20.37 16.61
C SER A 131 -10.30 20.63 15.41
N MET A 132 -11.28 19.75 15.14
CA MET A 132 -12.15 19.83 13.95
C MET A 132 -13.19 20.98 13.95
N MET A 133 -13.02 22.02 14.79
CA MET A 133 -14.01 23.12 14.87
C MET A 133 -13.42 24.51 15.15
N ARG A 134 -12.20 24.81 14.67
CA ARG A 134 -11.69 26.20 14.65
C ARG A 134 -11.18 26.56 13.26
N GLY A 135 -12.12 26.85 12.37
CA GLY A 135 -11.81 27.28 11.01
C GLY A 135 -13.01 27.86 10.26
N PHE A 136 -13.75 28.78 10.90
CA PHE A 136 -14.52 29.83 10.26
C PHE A 136 -14.21 31.15 10.96
#